data_AF-A0A225X1I5-F1
#
_entry.id   AF-A0A225X1I5-F1
#
_cell.length_a   1.000
_cell.length_b   1.000
_cell.length_c   1.000
_cell.angle_alpha   90.00
_cell.angle_beta   90.00
_cell.angle_gamma   90.00
#
_symmetry.space_group_name_H-M   'P 1'
#
loop_
_entity.id
_entity.type
_entity.pdbx_description
1 polymer ?
#
loop_
_entity_poly.entity_id
_entity_poly.type
_entity_poly.pdbx_seq_one_letter_code
_entity_poly.pdbx_strand_id
1 'polypeptide(L)'
;MTERTQEALFNACELDATMEDMTLWVHAHVVPMNWCREVLKHLDPIYCQMAFCREEVVRGWKLLYPPFYQTNLDSYERRLRFLERSVQLLQKAIDESKTKMLSAEAIAACRYIQLWTRRLLAKRGFYTKVIKLSYHHRGIVSGMFDSISEMSKLTTHRPAQSVTLEYPRYEKNWGGFS
;
A
#
# COMPACT_ATOMS: atom_id res chain seq x y z
N MET A 1 27.12 15.16 -21.49
CA MET A 1 27.13 15.68 -20.09
C MET A 1 26.01 16.68 -19.88
N THR A 2 25.84 17.64 -20.80
CA THR A 2 24.77 18.65 -20.80
C THR A 2 23.37 18.02 -20.86
N GLU A 3 23.11 17.13 -21.81
CA GLU A 3 21.81 16.43 -21.94
C GLU A 3 21.45 15.65 -20.67
N ARG A 4 22.38 14.81 -20.17
CA ARG A 4 22.19 14.07 -18.90
C ARG A 4 21.89 14.97 -17.71
N THR A 5 22.53 16.13 -17.65
CA THR A 5 22.26 17.12 -16.59
C THR A 5 20.85 17.67 -16.71
N GLN A 6 20.46 18.08 -17.92
CA GLN A 6 19.12 18.62 -18.19
C GLN A 6 18.04 17.60 -17.88
N GLU A 7 18.22 16.35 -18.31
CA GLU A 7 17.31 15.24 -18.05
C GLU A 7 17.18 14.95 -16.55
N ALA A 8 18.30 14.86 -15.81
CA ALA A 8 18.27 14.63 -14.37
C ALA A 8 17.59 15.76 -13.60
N LEU A 9 17.82 17.02 -14.00
CA LEU A 9 17.16 18.18 -13.39
C LEU A 9 15.68 18.24 -13.73
N PHE A 10 15.31 17.91 -14.97
CA PHE A 10 13.92 17.85 -15.41
C PHE A 10 13.15 16.79 -14.63
N ASN A 11 13.68 15.57 -14.54
CA ASN A 11 13.09 14.48 -13.76
C ASN A 11 12.96 14.86 -12.28
N ALA A 12 13.94 15.55 -11.71
CA ALA A 12 13.86 16.04 -10.33
C ALA A 12 12.73 17.07 -10.15
N CYS A 13 12.50 17.96 -11.13
CA CYS A 13 11.40 18.91 -11.09
C CYS A 13 10.03 18.24 -11.25
N GLU A 14 9.89 17.22 -12.09
CA GLU A 14 8.66 16.44 -12.17
C GLU A 14 8.36 15.71 -10.84
N LEU A 15 9.39 15.17 -10.20
CA LEU A 15 9.28 14.53 -8.89
C LEU A 15 8.90 15.51 -7.77
N ASP A 16 9.35 16.77 -7.82
CA ASP A 16 8.89 17.81 -6.88
C ASP A 16 7.37 17.98 -6.95
N ALA A 17 6.83 18.20 -8.15
CA ALA A 17 5.37 18.33 -8.34
C ALA A 17 4.64 17.06 -7.86
N THR A 18 5.20 15.89 -8.16
CA THR A 18 4.64 14.61 -7.70
C THR A 18 4.63 14.49 -6.17
N MET A 19 5.65 15.01 -5.49
CA MET A 19 5.75 15.00 -4.03
C MET A 19 4.83 16.01 -3.36
N GLU A 20 4.66 17.19 -3.95
CA GLU A 20 3.66 18.18 -3.50
C GLU A 20 2.25 17.59 -3.57
N ASP A 21 1.93 16.93 -4.69
CA ASP A 21 0.65 16.25 -4.90
C ASP A 21 0.47 15.01 -4.04
N MET A 22 1.55 14.40 -3.54
CA MET A 22 1.50 13.14 -2.80
C MET A 22 0.67 13.26 -1.52
N THR A 23 0.67 14.44 -0.88
CA THR A 23 -0.16 14.69 0.31
C THR A 23 -1.65 14.56 -0.03
N LEU A 24 -2.06 15.18 -1.13
CA LEU A 24 -3.43 15.15 -1.63
C LEU A 24 -3.80 13.75 -2.11
N TRP A 25 -2.89 13.10 -2.84
CA TRP A 25 -3.05 11.74 -3.35
C TRP A 25 -3.29 10.75 -2.21
N VAL A 26 -2.44 10.76 -1.17
CA VAL A 26 -2.55 9.85 -0.02
C VAL A 26 -3.87 10.04 0.74
N HIS A 27 -4.36 11.28 0.85
CA HIS A 27 -5.63 11.60 1.52
C HIS A 27 -6.88 11.26 0.70
N ALA A 28 -6.76 11.11 -0.61
CA ALA A 28 -7.89 10.75 -1.47
C ALA A 28 -8.30 9.26 -1.34
N HIS A 29 -7.42 8.41 -0.80
CA HIS A 29 -7.63 6.97 -0.69
C HIS A 29 -8.25 6.54 0.64
N VAL A 30 -9.05 5.46 0.61
CA VAL A 30 -9.76 4.93 1.77
C VAL A 30 -8.87 3.96 2.56
N VAL A 31 -7.83 4.51 3.19
CA VAL A 31 -6.83 3.78 3.98
C VAL A 31 -6.73 4.41 5.39
N PRO A 32 -6.38 3.64 6.45
CA PRO A 32 -6.20 4.22 7.78
C PRO A 32 -5.23 5.40 7.83
N MET A 33 -5.59 6.47 8.55
CA MET A 33 -4.79 7.71 8.59
C MET A 33 -3.37 7.55 9.15
N ASN A 34 -3.11 6.51 9.96
CA ASN A 34 -1.76 6.19 10.39
C ASN A 34 -0.87 5.73 9.23
N TRP A 35 -1.41 4.98 8.28
CA TRP A 35 -0.68 4.55 7.08
C TRP A 35 -0.35 5.74 6.19
N CYS A 36 -1.31 6.66 6.01
CA CYS A 36 -1.09 7.90 5.27
C CYS A 36 0.11 8.68 5.84
N ARG A 37 0.19 8.81 7.17
CA ARG A 37 1.32 9.46 7.84
C ARG A 37 2.63 8.70 7.68
N GLU A 38 2.61 7.37 7.74
CA GLU A 38 3.80 6.54 7.58
C GLU A 38 4.39 6.65 6.18
N VAL A 39 3.54 6.68 5.13
CA VAL A 39 3.99 6.88 3.74
C VAL A 39 4.68 8.23 3.59
N LEU A 40 4.06 9.32 4.05
CA LEU A 40 4.67 10.65 3.95
C LEU A 40 5.97 10.75 4.75
N LYS A 41 6.01 10.19 5.98
CA LYS A 41 7.22 10.13 6.80
C LYS A 41 8.34 9.32 6.16
N HIS A 42 8.01 8.30 5.37
CA HIS A 42 8.99 7.48 4.66
C HIS A 42 9.59 8.23 3.46
N LEU A 43 8.75 8.96 2.70
CA LEU A 43 9.18 9.66 1.49
C LEU A 43 9.92 10.98 1.76
N ASP A 44 9.57 11.68 2.85
CA ASP A 44 10.14 12.98 3.22
C ASP A 44 11.70 13.02 3.27
N PRO A 45 12.40 12.11 3.96
CA PRO A 45 13.87 12.15 3.99
C PRO A 45 14.49 11.86 2.61
N ILE A 46 13.85 11.01 1.80
CA ILE A 46 14.31 10.68 0.44
C ILE A 46 14.17 11.90 -0.47
N TYR A 47 13.04 12.60 -0.35
CA TYR A 47 12.78 13.84 -1.05
C TYR A 47 13.79 14.93 -0.69
N CYS A 48 14.02 15.14 0.61
CA CYS A 48 15.03 16.08 1.10
C CYS A 48 16.43 15.78 0.55
N GLN A 49 16.80 14.50 0.44
CA GLN A 49 18.07 14.09 -0.14
C GLN A 49 18.15 14.44 -1.64
N MET A 50 17.10 14.20 -2.42
CA MET A 50 17.06 14.58 -3.84
C MET A 50 17.17 16.09 -4.01
N ALA A 51 16.41 16.87 -3.23
CA ALA A 51 16.45 18.32 -3.27
C ALA A 51 17.85 18.86 -2.96
N PHE A 52 18.52 18.30 -1.94
CA PHE A 52 19.91 18.62 -1.62
C PHE A 52 20.86 18.30 -2.78
N CYS A 53 20.75 17.11 -3.38
CA CYS A 53 21.59 16.72 -4.52
C CYS A 53 21.38 17.66 -5.72
N ARG A 54 20.14 18.09 -5.98
CA ARG A 54 19.82 19.04 -7.04
C ARG A 54 20.50 20.37 -6.82
N GLU A 55 20.39 20.94 -5.62
CA GLU A 55 21.05 22.20 -5.27
C GLU A 55 22.56 22.11 -5.45
N GLU A 56 23.18 21.01 -5.04
CA GLU A 56 24.63 20.82 -5.18
C GLU A 56 25.09 20.69 -6.64
N VAL A 57 24.25 20.14 -7.54
CA VAL A 57 24.50 20.13 -8.98
C VAL A 57 24.38 21.55 -9.56
N VAL A 58 23.35 22.30 -9.20
CA VAL A 58 23.14 23.69 -9.67
C VAL A 58 24.29 24.60 -9.19
N ARG A 59 24.69 24.51 -7.92
CA ARG A 59 25.85 25.23 -7.37
C ARG A 59 27.15 24.81 -8.06
N GLY A 60 27.26 23.53 -8.40
CA GLY A 60 28.38 22.94 -9.11
C GLY A 60 28.55 23.43 -10.55
N TRP A 61 27.57 24.12 -11.16
CA TRP A 61 27.68 24.63 -12.52
C TRP A 61 28.91 25.52 -12.71
N LYS A 62 29.29 26.31 -11.70
CA LYS A 62 30.48 27.16 -11.74
C LYS A 62 31.78 26.39 -12.03
N LEU A 63 31.82 25.10 -11.70
CA LEU A 63 32.96 24.20 -11.97
C LEU A 63 33.15 23.93 -13.48
N LEU A 64 32.11 24.17 -14.29
CA LEU A 64 32.13 24.01 -15.74
C LEU A 64 32.61 25.27 -16.46
N TYR A 65 32.92 26.36 -15.75
CA TYR A 65 33.47 27.56 -16.39
C TYR A 65 34.97 27.41 -16.68
N PRO A 66 35.48 28.08 -17.73
CA PRO A 66 36.91 28.13 -17.99
C PRO A 66 37.66 28.73 -16.78
N PRO A 67 38.89 28.25 -16.48
CA PRO A 67 39.63 27.17 -17.15
C PRO A 67 39.12 25.76 -16.81
N PHE A 68 39.04 24.89 -17.83
CA PHE A 68 38.50 23.53 -17.71
C PHE A 68 39.52 22.56 -17.08
N TYR A 69 39.56 22.52 -15.74
CA TYR A 69 40.35 21.52 -15.02
C TYR A 69 39.62 20.18 -14.93
N GLN A 70 40.32 19.08 -15.21
CA GLN A 70 39.74 17.73 -15.16
C GLN A 70 39.14 17.39 -13.78
N THR A 71 39.79 17.83 -12.70
CA THR A 71 39.30 17.67 -11.32
C THR A 71 37.95 18.34 -11.07
N ASN A 72 37.69 19.48 -11.70
CA ASN A 72 36.41 20.18 -11.61
C ASN A 72 35.31 19.42 -12.36
N LEU A 73 35.63 18.89 -13.55
CA LEU A 73 34.72 18.05 -14.34
C LEU A 73 34.37 16.75 -13.59
N ASP A 74 35.36 16.07 -13.02
CA ASP A 74 35.14 14.83 -12.25
C ASP A 74 34.27 15.08 -11.00
N SER A 75 34.50 16.23 -10.33
CA SER A 75 33.69 16.64 -9.17
C SER A 75 32.24 16.90 -9.57
N TYR A 76 32.02 17.61 -10.68
CA TYR A 76 30.69 17.84 -11.22
C TYR A 76 29.99 16.54 -11.62
N GLU A 77 30.69 15.64 -12.29
CA GLU A 77 30.13 14.36 -12.73
C GLU A 77 29.73 13.47 -11.54
N ARG A 78 30.51 13.48 -10.44
CA ARG A 78 30.13 12.78 -9.20
C ARG A 78 28.82 13.33 -8.63
N ARG A 79 28.67 14.66 -8.56
CA ARG A 79 27.44 15.30 -8.08
C ARG A 79 26.24 14.92 -8.96
N LEU A 80 26.42 14.93 -10.28
CA LEU A 80 25.38 14.52 -11.23
C LEU A 80 24.96 13.06 -11.01
N ARG A 81 25.92 12.13 -10.84
CA ARG A 81 25.60 10.71 -10.56
C ARG A 81 24.87 10.53 -9.23
N PHE A 82 25.17 11.34 -8.21
CA PHE A 82 24.41 11.31 -6.95
C PHE A 82 22.97 11.79 -7.16
N LEU A 83 22.76 12.87 -7.92
CA LEU A 83 21.43 13.33 -8.28
C LEU A 83 20.65 12.24 -9.03
N GLU A 84 21.22 11.68 -10.09
CA GLU A 84 20.59 10.60 -10.89
C GLU A 84 20.13 9.43 -10.00
N ARG A 85 20.97 9.02 -9.04
CA ARG A 85 20.62 7.96 -8.07
C ARG A 85 19.50 8.38 -7.13
N SER A 86 19.54 9.61 -6.63
CA SER A 86 18.50 10.13 -5.70
C SER A 86 17.13 10.23 -6.37
N VAL A 87 17.09 10.67 -7.64
CA VAL A 87 15.90 10.73 -8.49
C VAL A 87 15.31 9.33 -8.67
N GLN A 88 16.15 8.36 -9.06
CA GLN A 88 15.70 6.97 -9.22
C GLN A 88 15.18 6.35 -7.93
N LEU A 89 15.80 6.68 -6.80
CA LEU A 89 15.40 6.17 -5.49
C LEU A 89 14.04 6.74 -5.08
N LEU A 90 13.83 8.05 -5.24
CA LEU A 90 12.56 8.69 -4.94
C LEU A 90 11.43 8.16 -5.83
N GLN A 91 11.65 8.09 -7.14
CA GLN A 91 10.67 7.55 -8.08
C GLN A 91 10.22 6.15 -7.68
N LYS A 92 11.16 5.24 -7.41
CA LYS A 92 10.85 3.87 -6.97
C LYS A 92 10.10 3.84 -5.65
N ALA A 93 10.49 4.67 -4.69
CA ALA A 93 9.83 4.73 -3.39
C ALA A 93 8.39 5.23 -3.50
N ILE A 94 8.12 6.21 -4.37
CA ILE A 94 6.78 6.69 -4.68
C ILE A 94 5.95 5.56 -5.31
N ASP A 95 6.47 4.90 -6.34
CA ASP A 95 5.74 3.84 -7.05
C ASP A 95 5.43 2.64 -6.13
N GLU A 96 6.39 2.24 -5.31
CA GLU A 96 6.20 1.20 -4.30
C GLU A 96 5.15 1.60 -3.24
N SER A 97 5.18 2.85 -2.80
CA SER A 97 4.19 3.36 -1.84
C SER A 97 2.78 3.38 -2.44
N LYS A 98 2.65 3.85 -3.69
CA LYS A 98 1.37 3.89 -4.42
C LYS A 98 0.79 2.50 -4.61
N THR A 99 1.59 1.55 -5.08
CA THR A 99 1.15 0.16 -5.31
C THR A 99 0.73 -0.55 -4.01
N LYS A 100 1.49 -0.36 -2.92
CA LYS A 100 1.12 -0.90 -1.60
C LYS A 100 -0.18 -0.28 -1.07
N MET A 101 -0.37 1.03 -1.23
CA MET A 101 -1.63 1.68 -0.83
C MET A 101 -2.83 1.16 -1.62
N LEU A 102 -2.74 1.10 -2.94
CA LEU A 102 -3.82 0.63 -3.81
C LEU A 102 -4.20 -0.83 -3.50
N SER A 103 -3.21 -1.69 -3.27
CA SER A 103 -3.47 -3.08 -2.88
C SER A 103 -4.13 -3.20 -1.51
N ALA A 104 -3.72 -2.37 -0.54
CA ALA A 104 -4.35 -2.32 0.78
C ALA A 104 -5.79 -1.82 0.72
N GLU A 105 -6.07 -0.78 -0.08
CA GLU A 105 -7.41 -0.27 -0.31
C GLU A 105 -8.32 -1.32 -0.95
N ALA A 106 -7.83 -2.02 -1.99
CA ALA A 106 -8.59 -3.10 -2.62
C ALA A 106 -8.95 -4.21 -1.62
N ILE A 107 -8.01 -4.61 -0.75
CA ILE A 107 -8.26 -5.60 0.29
C ILE A 107 -9.28 -5.07 1.32
N ALA A 108 -9.19 -3.81 1.71
CA ALA A 108 -10.14 -3.18 2.63
C ALA A 108 -11.55 -3.12 2.04
N ALA A 109 -11.69 -2.73 0.77
CA ALA A 109 -12.95 -2.70 0.05
C ALA A 109 -13.58 -4.10 -0.05
N CYS A 110 -12.79 -5.12 -0.41
CA CYS A 110 -13.25 -6.51 -0.44
C CYS A 110 -13.77 -6.97 0.93
N ARG A 111 -13.04 -6.68 2.02
CA ARG A 111 -13.48 -7.01 3.39
C ARG A 111 -14.76 -6.28 3.77
N TYR A 112 -14.91 -5.02 3.37
CA TYR A 112 -16.12 -4.23 3.61
C TYR A 112 -17.33 -4.83 2.90
N ILE A 113 -17.20 -5.15 1.60
CA ILE A 113 -18.27 -5.80 0.82
C ILE A 113 -18.66 -7.14 1.47
N GLN A 114 -17.68 -7.98 1.82
CA GLN A 114 -17.94 -9.24 2.51
C GLN A 114 -18.70 -9.05 3.82
N LEU A 115 -18.30 -8.08 4.65
CA LEU A 115 -18.98 -7.78 5.90
C LEU A 115 -20.40 -7.26 5.69
N TRP A 116 -20.59 -6.37 4.71
CA TRP A 116 -21.89 -5.82 4.35
C TRP A 116 -22.84 -6.91 3.86
N THR A 117 -22.40 -7.77 2.95
CA THR A 117 -23.18 -8.92 2.44
C THR A 117 -23.55 -9.86 3.57
N ARG A 118 -22.61 -10.19 4.48
CA ARG A 118 -22.90 -11.01 5.67
C ARG A 118 -23.97 -10.38 6.56
N ARG A 119 -23.91 -9.06 6.79
CA ARG A 119 -24.93 -8.34 7.59
C ARG A 119 -26.30 -8.38 6.91
N LEU A 120 -26.35 -8.22 5.59
CA LEU A 120 -27.59 -8.27 4.81
C LEU A 120 -28.22 -9.68 4.86
N LEU A 121 -27.43 -10.72 4.63
CA LEU A 121 -27.87 -12.12 4.69
C LEU A 121 -28.35 -12.49 6.11
N ALA A 122 -27.65 -12.04 7.16
CA ALA A 122 -28.08 -12.24 8.54
C ALA A 122 -29.46 -11.58 8.82
N LYS A 123 -29.68 -10.34 8.37
CA LYS A 123 -30.98 -9.66 8.50
C LYS A 123 -32.11 -10.39 7.78
N ARG A 124 -31.82 -11.06 6.66
CA ARG A 124 -32.78 -11.88 5.91
C ARG A 124 -33.02 -13.26 6.51
N GLY A 125 -32.42 -13.57 7.67
CA GLY A 125 -32.55 -14.88 8.31
C GLY A 125 -31.89 -16.01 7.51
N PHE A 126 -30.92 -15.69 6.65
CA PHE A 126 -30.22 -16.71 5.86
C PHE A 126 -29.41 -17.63 6.78
N TYR A 127 -28.75 -17.09 7.81
CA TYR A 127 -27.99 -17.87 8.77
C TYR A 127 -28.88 -18.24 9.97
N THR A 128 -29.16 -19.54 10.18
CA THR A 128 -30.15 -19.97 11.20
C THR A 128 -29.62 -20.98 12.21
N LYS A 129 -28.62 -21.79 11.85
CA LYS A 129 -28.07 -22.79 12.78
C LYS A 129 -26.82 -22.26 13.45
N VAL A 130 -26.94 -21.80 14.69
CA VAL A 130 -25.82 -21.32 15.52
C VAL A 130 -25.26 -22.49 16.34
N ILE A 131 -24.04 -22.91 16.05
CA ILE A 131 -23.31 -23.89 16.89
C ILE A 131 -22.33 -23.12 17.77
N LYS A 132 -22.46 -23.24 19.10
CA LYS A 132 -21.49 -22.70 20.06
C LYS A 132 -20.39 -23.73 20.31
N LEU A 133 -19.17 -23.39 19.94
CA LEU A 133 -17.97 -24.18 20.21
C LEU A 133 -17.25 -23.58 21.43
N SER A 134 -16.95 -24.42 22.42
CA SER A 134 -16.06 -24.08 23.55
C SER A 134 -14.58 -24.18 23.14
N TYR A 135 -13.69 -23.56 23.91
CA TYR A 135 -12.23 -23.55 23.68
C TYR A 135 -11.62 -24.95 23.48
N HIS A 136 -12.17 -25.98 24.13
CA HIS A 136 -11.70 -27.38 24.00
C HIS A 136 -11.99 -28.01 22.63
N HIS A 137 -12.87 -27.42 21.84
CA HIS A 137 -13.12 -27.84 20.45
C HIS A 137 -12.06 -27.30 19.46
N ARG A 138 -11.03 -26.57 19.94
CA ARG A 138 -9.89 -26.07 19.13
C ARG A 138 -9.08 -27.16 18.42
N GLY A 139 -9.20 -28.43 18.82
CA GLY A 139 -8.51 -29.57 18.19
C GLY A 139 -9.15 -30.04 16.87
N ILE A 140 -10.33 -29.54 16.52
CA ILE A 140 -11.09 -29.96 15.34
C ILE A 140 -10.82 -28.97 14.19
N VAL A 141 -9.54 -28.94 13.79
CA VAL A 141 -8.97 -28.56 12.47
C VAL A 141 -9.07 -27.10 12.00
N SER A 142 -7.91 -26.43 11.91
CA SER A 142 -7.66 -25.35 10.96
C SER A 142 -7.75 -25.91 9.53
N GLY A 143 -8.70 -25.47 8.72
CA GLY A 143 -8.93 -25.98 7.36
C GLY A 143 -10.22 -26.77 7.12
N MET A 144 -10.95 -27.22 8.16
CA MET A 144 -12.19 -27.98 7.92
C MET A 144 -13.38 -27.13 7.48
N PHE A 145 -13.35 -25.83 7.76
CA PHE A 145 -14.37 -24.87 7.32
C PHE A 145 -13.86 -23.91 6.24
N ASP A 146 -12.58 -24.03 5.86
CA ASP A 146 -12.01 -23.29 4.73
C ASP A 146 -12.43 -23.89 3.38
N SER A 147 -12.93 -25.15 3.38
CA SER A 147 -13.42 -25.86 2.18
C SER A 147 -14.93 -25.72 1.92
N ILE A 148 -15.70 -25.07 2.79
CA ILE A 148 -17.06 -24.60 2.45
C ILE A 148 -16.93 -23.12 2.10
N SER A 149 -16.32 -22.86 0.95
CA SER A 149 -15.80 -21.57 0.52
C SER A 149 -16.81 -20.42 0.44
N GLU A 150 -18.11 -20.64 0.60
CA GLU A 150 -19.10 -19.58 0.31
C GLU A 150 -20.30 -19.48 1.27
N MET A 151 -20.50 -20.41 2.21
CA MET A 151 -21.83 -20.57 2.84
C MET A 151 -21.88 -20.38 4.37
N SER A 152 -20.77 -20.41 5.11
CA SER A 152 -20.80 -20.35 6.59
C SER A 152 -20.19 -19.08 7.17
N LYS A 153 -20.68 -18.66 8.35
CA LYS A 153 -20.19 -17.50 9.09
C LYS A 153 -19.60 -17.94 10.43
N LEU A 154 -18.29 -17.75 10.59
CA LEU A 154 -17.59 -17.95 11.85
C LEU A 154 -17.46 -16.62 12.62
N THR A 155 -17.94 -16.56 13.85
CA THR A 155 -17.78 -15.40 14.74
C THR A 155 -17.03 -15.82 16.00
N THR A 156 -15.94 -15.12 16.33
CA THR A 156 -15.12 -15.41 17.51
C THR A 156 -15.43 -14.42 18.63
N HIS A 157 -15.88 -14.92 19.79
CA HIS A 157 -16.17 -14.11 20.97
C HIS A 157 -15.02 -14.25 21.98
N ARG A 158 -13.98 -13.42 21.80
CA ARG A 158 -12.76 -13.42 22.65
C ARG A 158 -13.03 -13.31 24.16
N PRO A 159 -13.97 -12.47 24.65
CA PRO A 159 -14.22 -12.35 26.10
C PRO A 159 -14.83 -13.61 26.72
N ALA A 160 -15.62 -14.36 25.95
CA ALA A 160 -16.33 -15.55 26.41
C ALA A 160 -15.64 -16.87 25.98
N GLN A 161 -14.44 -16.79 25.39
CA GLN A 161 -13.71 -17.91 24.77
C GLN A 161 -14.59 -18.87 23.96
N SER A 162 -15.60 -18.33 23.28
CA SER A 162 -16.57 -19.11 22.51
C SER A 162 -16.54 -18.69 21.06
N VAL A 163 -16.88 -19.64 20.19
CA VAL A 163 -16.94 -19.41 18.75
C VAL A 163 -18.33 -19.84 18.28
N THR A 164 -18.99 -18.97 17.53
CA THR A 164 -20.30 -19.25 16.92
C THR A 164 -20.10 -19.49 15.44
N LEU A 165 -20.54 -20.67 14.97
CA LEU A 165 -20.56 -21.02 13.55
C LEU A 165 -22.03 -21.01 13.10
N GLU A 166 -22.32 -20.19 12.09
CA GLU A 166 -23.66 -20.05 11.52
C GLU A 166 -23.70 -20.61 10.09
N TYR A 167 -24.69 -21.46 9.81
CA TYR A 167 -24.91 -22.06 8.49
C TYR A 167 -26.12 -21.46 7.80
N PRO A 168 -26.18 -21.50 6.45
CA PRO A 168 -27.40 -21.17 5.71
C PRO A 168 -28.54 -22.05 6.19
N ARG A 169 -29.76 -21.52 6.14
CA ARG A 169 -30.97 -22.31 6.28
C ARG A 169 -31.05 -23.28 5.11
N TYR A 170 -30.70 -24.54 5.32
CA TYR A 170 -31.12 -25.62 4.43
C TYR A 170 -32.62 -25.81 4.63
N GLU A 171 -33.43 -25.02 3.93
CA GLU A 171 -34.79 -25.46 3.63
C GLU A 171 -34.68 -26.64 2.67
N LYS A 172 -35.44 -27.70 2.95
CA LYS A 172 -35.50 -28.99 2.24
C LYS A 172 -36.00 -28.86 0.78
N ASN A 173 -35.60 -27.83 0.02
CA ASN A 173 -36.08 -27.55 -1.33
C ASN A 173 -34.97 -27.55 -2.40
N TRP A 174 -33.89 -28.31 -2.20
CA TRP A 174 -32.96 -28.69 -3.28
C TRP A 174 -32.87 -30.22 -3.43
N GLY A 175 -33.95 -30.93 -3.10
CA GLY A 175 -34.18 -32.28 -3.63
C GLY A 175 -34.72 -32.16 -5.04
N GLY A 176 -33.84 -32.10 -6.04
CA GLY A 176 -34.27 -31.91 -7.42
C GLY A 176 -33.15 -31.71 -8.44
N PHE A 177 -32.08 -32.48 -8.35
CA PHE A 177 -31.35 -32.90 -9.55
C PHE A 177 -31.10 -34.40 -9.42
N SER A 178 -32.12 -35.15 -9.86
CA SER A 178 -31.92 -36.43 -10.51
C SER A 178 -31.07 -36.25 -11.76
#